data_AF-A0A529QKU1-F1
#
_entry.id   AF-A0A529QKU1-F1
#
_cell.length_a   1.000
_cell.length_b   1.000
_cell.length_c   1.000
_cell.angle_alpha   90.00
_cell.angle_beta   90.00
_cell.angle_gamma   90.00
#
_symmetry.space_group_name_H-M   'P 1'
#
loop_
_entity.id
_entity.type
_entity.pdbx_description
1 polymer ?
#
loop_
_entity_poly.entity_id
_entity_poly.type
_entity_poly.pdbx_seq_one_letter_code
_entity_poly.pdbx_strand_id
1 'polypeptide(L)'
;MSGSALYETFARAPLAFDRGEGTWLVTDKGERYLDFAGGIAVNSLGHSHPHLVAALTEQAAKLWHVSNLYEIPEQRRLGERLVDATFADKV
;
A
#
# COMPACT_ATOMS: atom_id res chain seq x y z
N MET A 1 19.23 25.45 11.98
CA MET A 1 18.80 24.69 10.80
C MET A 1 17.31 24.47 10.94
N SER A 2 16.48 25.23 10.23
CA SER A 2 15.02 25.18 10.33
C SER A 2 14.44 24.65 9.01
N GLY A 3 14.84 23.45 8.63
CA GLY A 3 14.43 22.81 7.39
C GLY A 3 14.24 21.31 7.59
N SER A 4 13.27 20.75 6.87
CA SER A 4 13.01 19.31 6.81
C SER A 4 14.29 18.52 6.50
N ALA A 5 14.39 17.28 7.02
CA ALA A 5 15.47 16.36 6.64
C ALA A 5 15.28 15.76 5.22
N LEU A 6 14.20 16.12 4.52
CA LEU A 6 13.89 15.64 3.18
C LEU A 6 14.41 16.61 2.11
N TYR A 7 14.85 16.05 0.98
CA TYR A 7 15.14 16.84 -0.22
C TYR A 7 13.88 17.57 -0.75
N GLU A 8 14.09 18.74 -1.31
CA GLU A 8 13.05 19.64 -1.85
C GLU A 8 12.58 19.22 -3.25
N THR A 9 12.19 17.95 -3.42
CA THR A 9 11.75 17.40 -4.72
C THR A 9 10.26 17.54 -5.01
N PHE A 10 9.45 17.98 -4.02
CA PHE A 10 7.99 18.07 -4.15
C PHE A 10 7.43 19.37 -3.56
N ALA A 11 6.48 19.97 -4.28
CA ALA A 11 5.63 21.05 -3.78
C ALA A 11 4.45 20.46 -2.98
N ARG A 12 4.69 20.12 -1.72
CA ARG A 12 3.71 19.45 -0.85
C ARG A 12 2.63 20.44 -0.38
N ALA A 13 1.35 20.01 -0.42
CA ALA A 13 0.29 20.73 0.26
C ALA A 13 0.50 20.67 1.79
N PRO A 14 0.14 21.73 2.55
CA PRO A 14 0.25 21.74 4.01
C PRO A 14 -0.90 20.94 4.67
N LEU A 15 -1.08 19.68 4.26
CA LEU A 15 -2.08 18.74 4.76
C LEU A 15 -1.37 17.49 5.30
N ALA A 16 -1.69 17.13 6.54
CA ALA A 16 -1.24 15.90 7.17
C ALA A 16 -2.45 15.01 7.43
N PHE A 17 -2.45 13.81 6.84
CA PHE A 17 -3.49 12.80 7.09
C PHE A 17 -3.01 11.83 8.17
N ASP A 18 -3.85 11.60 9.17
CA ASP A 18 -3.60 10.70 10.30
C ASP A 18 -4.24 9.33 10.08
N ARG A 19 -5.47 9.29 9.57
CA ARG A 19 -6.23 8.04 9.38
C ARG A 19 -6.86 7.96 8.01
N GLY A 20 -6.89 6.75 7.45
CA GLY A 20 -7.65 6.43 6.25
C GLY A 20 -8.49 5.16 6.42
N GLU A 21 -9.72 5.17 5.90
CA GLU A 21 -10.63 4.02 5.87
C GLU A 21 -11.50 4.08 4.61
N GLY A 22 -11.40 3.05 3.75
CA GLY A 22 -12.10 3.03 2.48
C GLY A 22 -11.71 4.22 1.63
N THR A 23 -12.68 5.03 1.19
CA THR A 23 -12.43 6.24 0.40
C THR A 23 -12.28 7.51 1.26
N TRP A 24 -12.20 7.39 2.58
CA TRP A 24 -12.12 8.54 3.49
C TRP A 24 -10.74 8.69 4.08
N LEU A 25 -10.25 9.94 4.10
CA LEU A 25 -9.07 10.38 4.82
C LEU A 25 -9.47 11.35 5.93
N VAL A 26 -8.75 11.31 7.04
CA VAL A 26 -8.94 12.20 8.20
C VAL A 26 -7.62 12.89 8.47
N THR A 27 -7.62 14.23 8.53
CA THR A 27 -6.42 15.00 8.88
C THR A 27 -6.06 14.86 10.35
N ASP A 28 -4.83 15.22 10.69
CA ASP A 28 -4.36 15.37 12.08
C ASP A 28 -5.20 16.36 12.90
N LYS A 29 -5.94 17.25 12.23
CA LYS A 29 -6.88 18.21 12.83
C LYS A 29 -8.33 17.69 12.86
N GLY A 30 -8.57 16.47 12.42
CA GLY A 30 -9.89 15.82 12.44
C GLY A 30 -10.80 16.13 11.24
N GLU A 31 -10.31 16.80 10.20
CA GLU A 31 -11.09 17.13 9.01
C GLU A 31 -11.19 15.91 8.08
N ARG A 32 -12.39 15.64 7.55
CA ARG A 32 -12.64 14.49 6.68
C ARG A 32 -12.62 14.88 5.20
N TYR A 33 -11.88 14.12 4.41
CA TYR A 33 -11.75 14.27 2.97
C TYR A 33 -12.23 12.99 2.27
N LEU A 34 -13.06 13.16 1.24
CA LEU A 34 -13.37 12.08 0.31
C LEU A 34 -12.24 11.99 -0.72
N ASP A 35 -11.56 10.85 -0.77
CA ASP A 35 -10.40 10.63 -1.62
C ASP A 35 -10.79 10.23 -3.04
N PHE A 36 -10.67 11.18 -3.97
CA PHE A 36 -10.78 10.94 -5.42
C PHE A 36 -9.42 10.83 -6.11
N ALA A 37 -8.31 10.95 -5.38
CA ALA A 37 -6.97 10.81 -5.93
C ALA A 37 -6.45 9.37 -5.81
N GLY A 38 -6.83 8.65 -4.75
CA GLY A 38 -6.37 7.29 -4.46
C GLY A 38 -4.85 7.21 -4.30
N GLY A 39 -4.19 8.30 -3.88
CA GLY A 39 -2.73 8.39 -3.85
C GLY A 39 -2.09 8.20 -5.23
N ILE A 40 -2.65 8.85 -6.26
CA ILE A 40 -2.27 8.64 -7.68
C ILE A 40 -2.65 7.21 -8.11
N ALA A 41 -3.93 6.87 -7.94
CA ALA A 41 -4.53 5.58 -8.32
C ALA A 41 -3.88 4.32 -7.68
N VAL A 42 -3.08 4.47 -6.63
CA VAL A 42 -2.43 3.36 -5.90
C VAL A 42 -3.42 2.61 -5.01
N ASN A 43 -4.23 3.35 -4.24
CA ASN A 43 -5.14 2.79 -3.24
C ASN A 43 -6.45 2.32 -3.89
N SER A 44 -6.37 1.39 -4.83
CA SER A 44 -7.50 0.88 -5.62
C SER A 44 -8.58 0.17 -4.78
N LEU A 45 -8.20 -0.35 -3.60
CA LEU A 45 -9.11 -0.96 -2.63
C LEU A 45 -9.44 -0.02 -1.45
N GLY A 46 -9.08 1.26 -1.57
CA GLY A 46 -9.17 2.24 -0.49
C GLY A 46 -8.10 2.07 0.58
N HIS A 47 -8.17 2.94 1.59
CA HIS A 47 -7.25 2.96 2.73
C HIS A 47 -7.63 1.90 3.77
N SER A 48 -6.64 1.23 4.34
CA SER A 48 -6.80 0.27 5.46
C SER A 48 -7.85 -0.82 5.22
N HIS A 49 -7.97 -1.32 3.99
CA HIS A 49 -8.95 -2.36 3.65
C HIS A 49 -8.76 -3.60 4.56
N PRO A 50 -9.79 -4.09 5.29
CA PRO A 50 -9.63 -5.12 6.32
C PRO A 50 -8.93 -6.39 5.84
N HIS A 51 -9.23 -6.82 4.62
CA HIS A 51 -8.56 -7.98 4.01
C HIS A 51 -7.06 -7.77 3.78
N LEU A 52 -6.64 -6.57 3.34
CA LEU A 52 -5.23 -6.26 3.10
C LEU A 52 -4.46 -6.14 4.42
N VAL A 53 -5.06 -5.49 5.42
CA VAL A 53 -4.47 -5.37 6.76
C VAL A 53 -4.25 -6.76 7.36
N ALA A 54 -5.28 -7.62 7.32
CA ALA A 54 -5.17 -8.99 7.83
C ALA A 54 -4.08 -9.80 7.11
N ALA A 55 -4.05 -9.77 5.77
CA ALA A 55 -3.05 -10.49 4.98
C ALA A 55 -1.61 -10.02 5.29
N LEU A 56 -1.40 -8.71 5.41
CA LEU A 56 -0.11 -8.14 5.79
C LEU A 56 0.30 -8.55 7.20
N THR A 57 -0.58 -8.38 8.19
CA THR A 57 -0.27 -8.68 9.59
C THR A 57 0.00 -10.17 9.81
N GLU A 58 -0.80 -11.05 9.19
CA GLU A 58 -0.60 -12.50 9.29
C GLU A 58 0.78 -12.91 8.75
N GLN A 59 1.16 -12.42 7.57
CA GLN A 59 2.45 -12.77 6.97
C GLN A 59 3.61 -12.14 7.75
N ALA A 60 3.49 -10.88 8.17
CA ALA A 60 4.52 -10.18 8.92
C ALA A 60 4.83 -10.85 10.28
N ALA A 61 3.82 -11.50 10.90
CA ALA A 61 4.02 -12.29 12.11
C ALA A 61 4.75 -13.63 11.88
N LYS A 62 4.80 -14.12 10.62
CA LYS A 62 5.48 -15.36 10.24
C LYS A 62 6.90 -15.09 9.75
N LEU A 63 7.04 -14.30 8.68
CA LEU A 63 8.30 -14.11 7.97
C LEU A 63 8.19 -12.96 6.95
N TRP A 64 9.28 -12.21 6.78
CA TRP A 64 9.35 -11.06 5.85
C TRP A 64 10.14 -11.36 4.58
N HIS A 65 11.29 -12.03 4.71
CA HIS A 65 12.23 -12.17 3.60
C HIS A 65 13.09 -13.42 3.74
N VAL A 66 13.23 -14.18 2.66
CA VAL A 66 14.14 -15.35 2.57
C VAL A 66 15.10 -15.32 1.39
N SER A 67 15.24 -14.22 0.64
CA SER A 67 15.94 -14.17 -0.66
C SER A 67 15.34 -15.08 -1.73
N ASN A 68 15.79 -14.94 -2.98
CA ASN A 68 15.33 -15.76 -4.10
C ASN A 68 16.01 -17.13 -4.18
N LEU A 69 16.84 -17.50 -3.19
CA LEU A 69 17.50 -18.81 -3.16
C LEU A 69 16.58 -19.95 -2.70
N TYR A 70 15.42 -19.63 -2.12
CA TYR A 70 14.49 -20.61 -1.55
C TYR A 70 13.12 -20.51 -2.20
N GLU A 71 12.30 -21.52 -1.97
CA GLU A 71 10.90 -21.50 -2.41
C GLU A 71 10.06 -20.55 -1.57
N ILE A 72 9.22 -19.76 -2.24
CA ILE A 72 8.27 -18.83 -1.63
C ILE A 72 6.87 -19.20 -2.14
N PRO A 73 6.12 -20.06 -1.43
CA PRO A 73 4.81 -20.58 -1.88
C PRO A 73 3.81 -19.47 -2.23
N GLU A 74 3.78 -18.38 -1.47
CA GLU A 74 2.88 -17.24 -1.67
C GLU A 74 3.22 -16.47 -2.95
N GLN A 75 4.51 -16.38 -3.31
CA GLN A 75 4.95 -15.78 -4.58
C GLN A 75 4.52 -16.65 -5.76
N ARG A 76 4.71 -17.98 -5.67
CA ARG A 76 4.25 -18.93 -6.70
C ARG A 76 2.74 -18.79 -6.92
N ARG A 77 1.96 -18.80 -5.83
CA ARG A 77 0.50 -18.63 -5.86
C ARG A 77 0.07 -17.31 -6.51
N LEU A 78 0.76 -16.20 -6.23
CA LEU A 78 0.46 -14.92 -6.88
C LEU A 78 0.78 -14.97 -8.38
N GLY A 79 1.92 -15.56 -8.75
CA GLY A 79 2.33 -15.71 -10.15
C GLY A 79 1.33 -16.52 -10.97
N GLU A 80 0.89 -17.67 -10.44
CA GLU A 80 -0.16 -18.51 -11.06
C GLU A 80 -1.45 -17.72 -11.28
N ARG A 81 -1.93 -16.99 -10.27
CA ARG A 81 -3.14 -16.16 -10.39
C ARG A 81 -3.04 -15.08 -11.47
N LEU A 82 -1.86 -14.51 -11.67
CA LEU A 82 -1.63 -13.47 -12.68
C LEU A 82 -1.58 -14.07 -14.09
N VAL A 83 -0.92 -15.22 -14.25
CA VAL A 83 -0.92 -15.99 -15.51
C VAL A 83 -2.35 -16.39 -15.88
N ASP A 84 -3.12 -16.94 -14.95
CA ASP A 84 -4.51 -17.36 -15.18
C ASP A 84 -5.45 -16.19 -15.57
N ALA A 85 -5.16 -15.00 -15.06
CA ALA A 85 -6.00 -13.81 -15.26
C ALA A 85 -5.58 -12.95 -16.46
N THR A 86 -4.49 -13.30 -17.15
CA THR A 86 -3.92 -12.49 -18.23
C THR A 86 -3.49 -13.36 -19.41
N PHE A 87 -2.85 -12.76 -20.41
CA PHE A 87 -2.27 -13.49 -21.55
C PHE A 87 -0.84 -13.99 -21.27
N ALA A 88 -0.26 -13.62 -20.12
CA ALA A 88 1.15 -13.87 -19.84
C ALA A 88 1.39 -15.34 -19.52
N ASP A 89 2.44 -15.93 -20.09
CA ASP A 89 2.88 -17.29 -19.73
C ASP A 89 3.68 -17.34 -18.42
N LYS A 90 4.29 -16.21 -18.02
CA LYS A 90 5.12 -16.02 -16.80
C LYS A 90 5.08 -14.57 -16.34
N VAL A 91 5.27 -14.33 -15.04
CA VAL A 91 5.36 -13.02 -14.38
C VAL A 91 6.46 -12.99 -13.32
#